data_AF-A0A7S0W6I5-F1
#
_entry.id   AF-A0A7S0W6I5-F1
#
_cell.length_a   1.000
_cell.length_b   1.000
_cell.length_c   1.000
_cell.angle_alpha   90.00
_cell.angle_beta   90.00
_cell.angle_gamma   90.00
#
_symmetry.space_group_name_H-M   'P 1'
#
loop_
_entity.id
_entity.type
_entity.pdbx_description
1 polymer ?
#
loop_
_entity_poly.entity_id
_entity_poly.type
_entity_poly.pdbx_seq_one_letter_code
_entity_poly.pdbx_strand_id
1 'polypeptide(L)'
;GELRGVMAPWATDGDVRREFRRMDADGNGVIDAAEMARAWLKSPASVWLEDKGFGEYARAFDELEVDMDSLVRLEEEDLEAMGVDDDLRRREILGEIAALKREVKESQGGE
;
A
#
# COMPACT_ATOMS: atom_id res chain seq x y z
N GLY A 1 34.39 3.51 26.89
CA GLY A 1 33.61 3.60 25.65
C GLY A 1 32.93 2.28 25.46
N GLU A 2 31.70 2.18 25.00
CA GLU A 2 31.09 3.03 23.98
C GLU A 2 29.58 3.12 24.21
N LEU A 3 29.03 4.31 23.98
CA LEU A 3 27.60 4.60 23.89
C LEU A 3 27.10 4.27 22.48
N ARG A 4 25.95 3.60 22.36
CA ARG A 4 24.94 3.72 21.27
C ARG A 4 23.83 2.69 21.55
N GLY A 5 22.54 2.97 21.79
CA GLY A 5 21.70 4.05 21.26
C GLY A 5 21.69 3.94 19.74
N VAL A 6 20.64 3.58 19.00
CA VAL A 6 19.22 3.88 19.09
C VAL A 6 18.59 3.02 18.00
N MET A 7 17.86 1.95 18.31
CA MET A 7 16.84 1.36 17.43
C MET A 7 16.12 0.24 18.19
N ALA A 8 14.80 0.25 18.11
CA ALA A 8 13.92 -0.51 18.99
C ALA A 8 14.04 -2.05 18.77
N PRO A 9 13.78 -2.87 19.80
CA PRO A 9 14.04 -4.31 19.82
C PRO A 9 13.11 -5.21 18.98
N TRP A 10 12.37 -4.68 18.00
CA TRP A 10 11.25 -5.40 17.36
C TRP A 10 11.35 -5.65 15.85
N ALA A 11 12.42 -5.24 15.16
CA ALA A 11 12.63 -5.62 13.76
C ALA A 11 13.63 -6.79 13.69
N THR A 12 13.19 -7.97 13.24
CA THR A 12 14.11 -9.09 13.01
C THR A 12 14.88 -8.89 11.71
N ASP A 13 16.05 -9.54 11.57
CA ASP A 13 16.82 -9.55 10.32
C ASP A 13 15.97 -10.01 9.12
N GLY A 14 14.96 -10.86 9.37
CA GLY A 14 14.00 -11.31 8.36
C GLY A 14 13.03 -10.22 7.89
N ASP A 15 12.62 -9.29 8.76
CA ASP A 15 11.73 -8.18 8.41
C ASP A 15 12.47 -7.17 7.55
N VAL A 16 13.70 -6.82 7.93
CA VAL A 16 14.56 -5.90 7.15
C VAL A 16 14.86 -6.47 5.76
N ARG A 17 15.15 -7.77 5.65
CA ARG A 17 15.39 -8.43 4.34
C ARG A 17 14.16 -8.47 3.45
N ARG A 18 12.97 -8.63 4.04
CA ARG A 18 11.71 -8.69 3.29
C ARG A 18 11.38 -7.32 2.71
N GLU A 19 11.54 -6.27 3.51
CA GLU A 19 11.32 -4.90 3.07
C GLU A 19 12.36 -4.47 2.05
N PHE A 20 13.63 -4.84 2.25
CA PHE A 20 14.68 -4.59 1.27
C PHE A 20 14.35 -5.23 -0.09
N ARG A 21 13.89 -6.49 -0.09
CA ARG A 21 13.47 -7.19 -1.32
C ARG A 21 12.23 -6.57 -1.97
N ARG A 22 11.34 -5.96 -1.20
CA ARG A 22 10.20 -5.22 -1.79
C ARG A 22 10.65 -3.95 -2.50
N MET A 23 11.70 -3.30 -2.00
CA MET A 23 12.24 -2.07 -2.58
C MET A 23 13.20 -2.35 -3.75
N ASP A 24 14.01 -3.39 -3.66
CA ASP A 24 14.87 -3.94 -4.72
C ASP A 24 14.00 -4.72 -5.72
N ALA A 25 13.36 -3.98 -6.62
CA ALA A 25 12.36 -4.49 -7.54
C ALA A 25 12.98 -5.32 -8.66
N ASP A 26 14.23 -5.04 -9.03
CA ASP A 26 14.96 -5.82 -10.04
C ASP A 26 15.73 -7.02 -9.43
N GLY A 27 15.87 -7.06 -8.10
CA GLY A 27 16.49 -8.16 -7.36
C GLY A 27 18.01 -8.19 -7.47
N ASN A 28 18.65 -7.06 -7.80
CA ASN A 28 20.10 -6.96 -7.99
C ASN A 28 20.87 -6.87 -6.65
N GLY A 29 20.17 -6.74 -5.53
CA GLY A 29 20.75 -6.66 -4.19
C GLY A 29 21.10 -5.25 -3.71
N VAL A 30 20.78 -4.21 -4.49
CA VAL A 30 20.90 -2.79 -4.12
C VAL A 30 19.61 -2.06 -4.48
N ILE A 31 19.24 -1.04 -3.70
CA ILE A 31 18.11 -0.16 -4.06
C ILE A 31 18.68 1.02 -4.84
N ASP A 32 18.39 1.11 -6.14
CA ASP A 32 18.81 2.21 -6.99
C ASP A 32 17.93 3.48 -6.84
N ALA A 33 18.28 4.56 -7.54
CA ALA A 33 17.55 5.82 -7.46
C ALA A 33 16.11 5.73 -7.98
N ALA A 34 15.84 4.91 -9.00
CA ALA A 34 14.51 4.69 -9.53
C ALA A 34 13.67 3.84 -8.56
N GLU A 35 14.29 2.84 -7.92
CA GLU A 35 13.67 2.01 -6.89
C GLU A 35 13.37 2.79 -5.61
N MET A 36 14.30 3.65 -5.17
CA MET A 36 14.06 4.61 -4.10
C MET A 36 12.94 5.58 -4.47
N ALA A 37 12.96 6.18 -5.66
CA ALA A 37 11.91 7.09 -6.09
C ALA A 37 10.54 6.43 -6.06
N ARG A 38 10.43 5.18 -6.54
CA ARG A 38 9.19 4.39 -6.46
C ARG A 38 8.73 4.15 -5.02
N ALA A 39 9.64 3.77 -4.13
CA ALA A 39 9.30 3.58 -2.72
C ALA A 39 8.81 4.87 -2.06
N TRP A 40 9.31 6.03 -2.48
CA TRP A 40 8.98 7.34 -1.91
C TRP A 40 7.76 8.00 -2.56
N LEU A 41 7.43 7.63 -3.79
CA LEU A 41 6.33 8.19 -4.59
C LEU A 41 5.05 7.36 -4.54
N LYS A 42 4.96 6.37 -3.65
CA LYS A 42 3.72 5.59 -3.46
C LYS A 42 2.55 6.52 -3.22
N SER A 43 1.48 6.33 -3.99
CA SER A 43 0.24 7.07 -3.75
C SER A 43 -0.34 6.71 -2.38
N PRO A 44 -1.13 7.60 -1.76
CA PRO A 44 -1.84 7.27 -0.53
C PRO A 44 -2.73 6.02 -0.67
N ALA A 45 -3.28 5.77 -1.86
CA ALA A 45 -4.08 4.57 -2.15
C ALA A 45 -3.23 3.29 -2.08
N SER A 46 -2.01 3.31 -2.63
CA SER A 46 -1.06 2.19 -2.56
C SER A 46 -0.61 1.90 -1.13
N VAL A 47 -0.33 2.94 -0.34
CA VAL A 47 0.00 2.79 1.09
C VAL A 47 -1.18 2.18 1.85
N TRP A 48 -2.40 2.63 1.56
CA TRP A 48 -3.62 2.09 2.16
C TRP A 48 -3.81 0.60 1.81
N LEU A 49 -3.61 0.20 0.54
CA LEU A 49 -3.68 -1.21 0.15
C LEU A 49 -2.66 -2.07 0.89
N GLU A 50 -1.43 -1.58 1.04
CA GLU A 50 -0.39 -2.31 1.78
C GLU A 50 -0.75 -2.51 3.26
N ASP A 51 -1.28 -1.48 3.92
CA ASP A 51 -1.76 -1.55 5.32
C ASP A 51 -2.88 -2.58 5.49
N LYS A 52 -3.79 -2.66 4.51
CA LYS A 52 -4.89 -3.65 4.48
C LYS A 52 -4.47 -5.05 4.05
N GLY A 53 -3.21 -5.26 3.68
CA GLY A 53 -2.69 -6.56 3.23
C GLY A 53 -2.93 -6.87 1.75
N PHE A 54 -3.35 -5.88 0.96
CA PHE A 54 -3.61 -5.95 -0.48
C PHE A 54 -2.48 -5.33 -1.32
N GLY A 55 -1.26 -5.26 -0.77
CA GLY A 55 -0.11 -4.62 -1.40
C GLY A 55 0.30 -5.21 -2.76
N GLU A 56 -0.17 -6.41 -3.12
CA GLU A 56 0.02 -6.99 -4.46
C GLU A 56 -0.65 -6.16 -5.58
N TYR A 57 -1.69 -5.40 -5.25
CA TYR A 57 -2.41 -4.53 -6.19
C TYR A 57 -1.95 -3.07 -6.14
N ALA A 58 -1.12 -2.68 -5.17
CA ALA A 58 -0.65 -1.30 -4.99
C ALA A 58 -0.03 -0.74 -6.28
N ARG A 59 0.72 -1.58 -7.01
CA ARG A 59 1.31 -1.17 -8.30
C ARG A 59 0.27 -0.78 -9.34
N ALA A 60 -0.83 -1.51 -9.46
CA ALA A 60 -1.88 -1.18 -10.42
C ALA A 60 -2.54 0.17 -10.08
N PHE A 61 -2.69 0.46 -8.79
CA PHE A 61 -3.26 1.72 -8.32
C PHE A 61 -2.32 2.90 -8.58
N ASP A 62 -1.01 2.73 -8.39
CA ASP A 62 -0.02 3.75 -8.77
C ASP A 62 0.06 3.96 -10.28
N GLU A 63 0.06 2.89 -11.09
CA GLU A 63 0.13 2.96 -12.55
C GLU A 63 -1.10 3.63 -13.17
N LEU A 64 -2.26 3.51 -12.53
CA LEU A 64 -3.51 4.16 -12.93
C LEU A 64 -3.76 5.48 -12.21
N GLU A 65 -2.78 5.97 -11.43
CA GLU A 65 -2.83 7.22 -10.68
C GLU A 65 -4.07 7.33 -9.77
N VAL A 66 -4.49 6.21 -9.17
CA VAL A 66 -5.65 6.16 -8.28
C VAL A 66 -5.36 6.92 -6.99
N ASP A 67 -6.00 8.06 -6.82
CA ASP A 67 -5.96 8.84 -5.59
C ASP A 67 -7.05 8.39 -4.60
N MET A 68 -7.08 8.96 -3.39
CA MET A 68 -8.04 8.55 -2.34
C MET A 68 -9.50 8.89 -2.66
N ASP A 69 -9.76 9.94 -3.44
CA ASP A 69 -11.09 10.34 -3.88
C ASP A 69 -11.60 9.39 -4.97
N SER A 70 -10.71 8.95 -5.84
CA SER A 70 -10.97 7.88 -6.82
C SER A 70 -11.15 6.52 -6.16
N LEU A 71 -10.33 6.18 -5.16
CA LEU A 71 -10.38 4.93 -4.39
C LEU A 71 -11.77 4.68 -3.81
N VAL A 72 -12.37 5.70 -3.18
CA VAL A 72 -13.72 5.58 -2.60
C VAL A 72 -14.82 5.55 -3.66
N ARG A 73 -14.52 5.64 -4.95
CA ARG A 73 -15.55 5.51 -6.00
C ARG A 73 -15.45 4.21 -6.78
N LEU A 74 -14.40 3.42 -6.55
CA LEU A 74 -14.20 2.16 -7.24
C LEU A 74 -15.35 1.17 -7.00
N GLU A 75 -15.75 0.54 -8.09
CA GLU A 75 -16.72 -0.54 -8.15
C GLU A 75 -16.02 -1.87 -8.50
N GLU A 76 -16.79 -2.95 -8.53
CA GLU A 76 -16.23 -4.28 -8.82
C GLU A 76 -15.60 -4.36 -10.21
N GLU A 77 -16.25 -3.76 -11.21
CA GLU A 77 -15.78 -3.71 -12.60
C GLU A 77 -14.46 -2.94 -12.73
N ASP A 78 -14.26 -1.89 -11.91
CA ASP A 78 -13.00 -1.15 -11.90
C ASP A 78 -11.86 -2.03 -11.36
N LEU A 79 -12.09 -2.74 -10.26
CA LEU A 79 -11.09 -3.64 -9.69
C LEU A 79 -10.72 -4.78 -10.63
N GLU A 80 -11.70 -5.32 -11.36
CA GLU A 80 -11.45 -6.30 -12.42
C GLU A 80 -10.58 -5.71 -13.54
N ALA A 81 -10.90 -4.51 -14.01
CA ALA A 81 -10.10 -3.80 -15.03
C ALA A 81 -8.67 -3.47 -14.54
N MET A 82 -8.47 -3.32 -13.24
CA MET A 82 -7.16 -3.13 -12.58
C MET A 82 -6.37 -4.42 -12.40
N GLY A 83 -6.93 -5.59 -12.77
CA GLY A 83 -6.27 -6.90 -12.66
C GLY A 83 -6.54 -7.63 -11.34
N VAL A 84 -7.56 -7.22 -10.57
CA VAL A 84 -8.05 -8.00 -9.42
C VAL A 84 -9.04 -9.05 -9.92
N ASP A 85 -8.53 -10.11 -10.53
CA ASP A 85 -9.36 -11.14 -11.18
C ASP A 85 -10.13 -12.04 -10.18
N ASP A 86 -9.64 -12.14 -8.93
CA ASP A 86 -10.25 -12.99 -7.90
C ASP A 86 -11.46 -12.31 -7.23
N ASP A 87 -12.63 -12.93 -7.35
CA ASP A 87 -13.89 -12.45 -6.77
C ASP A 87 -13.82 -12.26 -5.24
N LEU A 88 -13.12 -13.14 -4.52
CA LEU A 88 -12.99 -13.01 -3.07
C LEU A 88 -12.16 -11.76 -2.74
N ARG A 89 -11.04 -11.55 -3.43
CA ARG A 89 -10.19 -10.37 -3.28
C ARG A 89 -10.91 -9.07 -3.61
N ARG A 90 -11.66 -9.00 -4.71
CA ARG A 90 -12.48 -7.81 -5.03
C ARG A 90 -13.45 -7.50 -3.91
N ARG A 91 -14.14 -8.52 -3.37
CA ARG A 91 -15.08 -8.34 -2.26
C ARG A 91 -14.41 -7.89 -0.97
N GLU A 92 -13.23 -8.40 -0.66
CA GLU A 92 -12.45 -7.98 0.50
C GLU A 92 -12.04 -6.50 0.40
N ILE A 93 -11.48 -6.10 -0.76
CA ILE A 93 -11.07 -4.71 -1.02
C ILE A 93 -12.26 -3.75 -0.97
N LEU A 94 -13.38 -4.10 -1.62
CA LEU A 94 -14.60 -3.29 -1.58
C LEU A 94 -15.17 -3.17 -0.17
N GLY A 95 -15.02 -4.21 0.67
CA GLY A 95 -15.36 -4.18 2.08
C GLY A 95 -14.56 -3.12 2.85
N GLU A 96 -13.25 -3.08 2.66
CA GLU A 96 -12.38 -2.08 3.27
C GLU A 96 -12.64 -0.66 2.73
N ILE A 97 -12.89 -0.51 1.42
CA ILE A 97 -13.31 0.78 0.83
C ILE A 97 -14.62 1.26 1.47
N ALA A 98 -15.58 0.35 1.69
CA ALA A 98 -16.84 0.67 2.34
C ALA A 98 -16.68 1.06 3.82
N ALA A 99 -15.67 0.51 4.52
CA ALA A 99 -15.31 0.94 5.87
C ALA A 99 -14.70 2.35 5.85
N LEU A 100 -13.73 2.60 4.98
CA LEU A 100 -13.09 3.91 4.81
C LEU A 100 -14.11 5.01 4.51
N LYS A 101 -15.10 4.76 3.65
CA LYS A 101 -16.21 5.70 3.36
C LYS A 101 -16.96 6.14 4.61
N ARG A 102 -17.17 5.23 5.56
CA ARG A 102 -17.91 5.53 6.80
C ARG A 102 -17.06 6.41 7.71
N GLU A 103 -15.78 6.09 7.84
CA GLU A 103 -14.83 6.86 8.65
C GLU A 103 -14.70 8.30 8.15
N VAL A 104 -14.61 8.50 6.83
CA VAL A 104 -14.58 9.85 6.23
C VAL A 104 -15.88 10.62 6.49
N LYS A 105 -17.03 9.95 6.33
CA LYS A 105 -18.35 10.57 6.56
C LYS A 105 -18.56 10.97 8.03
N GLU A 106 -18.14 10.13 8.96
CA GLU A 106 -18.21 10.41 10.40
C GLU A 106 -17.30 11.57 10.81
N SER A 107 -16.15 11.71 10.14
CA SER A 107 -15.21 12.81 10.36
C SER A 107 -15.69 14.16 9.79
N GLN A 108 -16.60 14.14 8.80
CA GLN A 108 -17.15 15.34 8.15
C GLN A 108 -18.53 15.77 8.67
N GLY A 109 -19.23 14.91 9.41
CA GLY A 109 -20.59 15.15 9.91
C GLY A 109 -20.69 15.68 11.34
N GLY A 110 -19.58 16.11 11.93
CA GLY A 110 -19.48 16.51 13.34
C GLY A 110 -19.35 18.02 13.55
N GLU A 111 -20.27 18.84 13.04
CA GLU A 111 -20.48 20.24 13.46
C GLU A 111 -21.97 20.61 13.42
#